data_AF-A0A9E2UYJ3-F1
#
_entry.id   AF-A0A9E2UYJ3-F1
#
_cell.length_a   1.000
_cell.length_b   1.000
_cell.length_c   1.000
_cell.angle_alpha   90.00
_cell.angle_beta   90.00
_cell.angle_gamma   90.00
#
_symmetry.space_group_name_H-M   'P 1'
#
loop_
_entity.id
_entity.type
_entity.pdbx_description
1 polymer ?
#
loop_
_entity_poly.entity_id
_entity_poly.type
_entity_poly.pdbx_seq_one_letter_code
_entity_poly.pdbx_strand_id
1 'polypeptide(L)'
;MSLDQGAIWAEREFGGADLGDLRLTKRLIKISAKFAGNPCASLPLACETPDRLKAAYRFFDHDNVNELEILAPHRQANKTRMAAQAVVLAVQDTTQLDFTHHPASTGLGRLTDTAHQDLFYHPPLLVTPEKVPLGVADHLVWERPAAECGKKHQRKQRPIRDKESRK
;
A
#
# COMPACT_ATOMS: atom_id res chain seq x y z
N MET A 1 1.04 -18.53 -8.69
CA MET A 1 0.81 -19.04 -7.32
C MET A 1 -0.49 -19.84 -7.35
N SER A 2 -0.54 -21.06 -6.81
CA SER A 2 -1.82 -21.79 -6.72
C SER A 2 -2.75 -21.10 -5.72
N LEU A 3 -4.07 -21.35 -5.81
CA LEU A 3 -5.05 -20.80 -4.86
C LEU A 3 -4.71 -21.17 -3.41
N ASP A 4 -4.24 -22.40 -3.18
CA ASP A 4 -3.84 -22.88 -1.85
C ASP A 4 -2.62 -22.13 -1.33
N GLN A 5 -1.64 -21.85 -2.20
CA GLN A 5 -0.45 -21.10 -1.81
C GLN A 5 -0.79 -19.62 -1.55
N GLY A 6 -1.78 -19.06 -2.25
CA GLY A 6 -2.27 -17.70 -2.00
C GLY A 6 -3.04 -17.55 -0.70
N ALA A 7 -3.84 -18.56 -0.34
CA ALA A 7 -4.52 -18.59 0.95
C ALA A 7 -3.52 -18.70 2.11
N ILE A 8 -2.53 -19.58 2.00
CA ILE A 8 -1.47 -19.73 3.02
C ILE A 8 -0.67 -18.44 3.17
N TRP A 9 -0.32 -17.79 2.06
CA TRP A 9 0.36 -16.50 2.08
C TRP A 9 -0.49 -15.43 2.76
N ALA A 10 -1.76 -15.27 2.36
CA ALA A 10 -2.64 -14.25 2.92
C ALA A 10 -2.88 -14.43 4.42
N GLU A 11 -3.04 -15.68 4.88
CA GLU A 11 -3.17 -16.00 6.30
C GLU A 11 -1.90 -15.59 7.08
N ARG A 12 -0.72 -15.87 6.54
CA ARG A 12 0.56 -15.51 7.16
C ARG A 12 0.79 -14.00 7.23
N GLU A 13 0.41 -13.25 6.19
CA GLU A 13 0.63 -11.80 6.13
C GLU A 13 -0.45 -11.00 6.87
N PHE A 14 -1.70 -11.49 6.90
CA PHE A 14 -2.85 -10.70 7.35
C PHE A 14 -3.72 -11.37 8.42
N GLY A 15 -3.47 -12.63 8.77
CA GLY A 15 -4.31 -13.38 9.71
C GLY A 15 -4.34 -12.81 11.13
N GLY A 16 -3.30 -12.05 11.50
CA GLY A 16 -3.21 -11.35 12.78
C GLY A 16 -3.78 -9.92 12.79
N ALA A 17 -4.47 -9.47 11.73
CA ALA A 17 -5.03 -8.11 11.68
C ALA A 17 -6.21 -7.99 12.65
N ASP A 18 -6.16 -6.98 13.54
CA ASP A 18 -7.26 -6.65 14.44
C ASP A 18 -8.11 -5.51 13.85
N LEU A 19 -9.20 -5.89 13.20
CA LEU A 19 -10.16 -4.96 12.60
C LEU A 19 -11.40 -4.78 13.49
N GLY A 20 -11.34 -5.19 14.76
CA GLY A 20 -12.47 -5.18 15.70
C GLY A 20 -13.58 -6.19 15.41
N ASP A 21 -13.50 -6.95 14.30
CA ASP A 21 -14.41 -8.06 13.97
C ASP A 21 -13.65 -9.14 13.20
N LEU A 22 -13.66 -10.38 13.71
CA LEU A 22 -13.03 -11.54 13.08
C LEU A 22 -13.54 -11.81 11.66
N ARG A 23 -14.77 -11.40 11.33
CA ARG A 23 -15.34 -11.52 9.98
C ARG A 23 -14.66 -10.57 8.99
N LEU A 24 -14.19 -9.40 9.43
CA LEU A 24 -13.41 -8.48 8.62
C LEU A 24 -12.03 -9.06 8.34
N THR A 25 -11.34 -9.58 9.36
CA THR A 25 -10.02 -10.24 9.18
C THR A 25 -10.13 -11.44 8.24
N LYS A 26 -11.14 -12.30 8.41
CA LYS A 26 -11.40 -13.41 7.47
C LYS A 26 -11.69 -12.94 6.05
N ARG A 27 -12.31 -11.75 5.88
CA ARG A 27 -12.57 -11.18 4.56
C ARG A 27 -11.31 -10.59 3.93
N LEU A 28 -10.48 -9.91 4.71
CA LEU A 28 -9.15 -9.43 4.30
C LEU A 28 -8.33 -10.58 3.70
N ILE A 29 -8.21 -11.69 4.43
CA ILE A 29 -7.45 -12.87 3.97
C ILE A 29 -8.00 -13.40 2.64
N LYS A 30 -9.32 -13.52 2.50
CA LYS A 30 -9.97 -13.99 1.27
C LYS A 30 -9.72 -13.05 0.08
N ILE A 31 -9.85 -11.75 0.29
CA ILE A 31 -9.62 -10.73 -0.75
C ILE A 31 -8.15 -10.76 -1.18
N SER A 32 -7.23 -10.74 -0.21
CA SER A 32 -5.78 -10.78 -0.46
C SER A 32 -5.36 -12.05 -1.21
N ALA A 33 -5.86 -13.22 -0.83
CA ALA A 33 -5.57 -14.48 -1.53
C ALA A 33 -6.03 -14.45 -3.00
N LYS A 34 -7.20 -13.85 -3.28
CA LYS A 34 -7.70 -13.68 -4.65
C LYS A 34 -6.83 -12.71 -5.46
N PHE A 35 -6.46 -11.58 -4.87
CA PHE A 35 -5.60 -10.60 -5.54
C PHE A 35 -4.22 -11.19 -5.84
N ALA A 36 -3.64 -11.95 -4.91
CA ALA A 36 -2.35 -12.57 -5.12
C ALA A 36 -2.38 -13.68 -6.18
N GLY A 37 -3.53 -14.32 -6.40
CA GLY A 37 -3.74 -15.26 -7.50
C GLY A 37 -3.83 -14.59 -8.87
N ASN A 38 -4.32 -13.35 -8.95
CA ASN A 38 -4.43 -12.58 -10.19
C ASN A 38 -4.20 -11.08 -9.94
N PRO A 39 -2.94 -10.64 -9.78
CA PRO A 39 -2.61 -9.28 -9.32
C PRO A 39 -2.98 -8.18 -10.32
N CYS A 40 -3.16 -8.52 -11.59
CA CYS A 40 -3.52 -7.58 -12.64
C CYS A 40 -5.04 -7.52 -12.90
N ALA A 41 -5.84 -8.34 -12.21
CA ALA A 41 -7.28 -8.34 -12.39
C ALA A 41 -7.91 -7.09 -11.76
N SER A 42 -8.91 -6.54 -12.47
CA SER A 42 -9.83 -5.59 -11.86
C SER A 42 -10.60 -6.22 -10.70
N LEU A 43 -11.11 -5.41 -9.78
CA LEU A 43 -11.86 -5.91 -8.63
C LEU A 43 -13.05 -6.82 -9.03
N PRO A 44 -13.88 -6.49 -10.04
CA PRO A 44 -14.92 -7.39 -10.52
C PRO A 44 -14.38 -8.73 -11.03
N LEU A 45 -13.28 -8.70 -11.78
CA LEU A 45 -12.67 -9.91 -12.33
C LEU A 45 -12.09 -10.80 -11.23
N ALA A 46 -11.41 -10.22 -10.23
CA ALA A 46 -10.84 -10.95 -9.10
C ALA A 46 -11.91 -11.55 -8.17
N CYS A 47 -13.06 -10.89 -8.03
CA CYS A 47 -14.15 -11.34 -7.16
C CYS A 47 -15.04 -12.40 -7.80
N GLU A 48 -15.07 -12.52 -9.13
CA GLU A 48 -15.81 -13.51 -9.95
C GLU A 48 -17.35 -13.41 -9.87
N THR A 49 -17.92 -13.11 -8.70
CA THR A 49 -19.37 -13.09 -8.47
C THR A 49 -19.86 -11.76 -7.87
N PRO A 50 -21.11 -11.33 -8.14
CA PRO A 50 -21.64 -10.06 -7.66
C PRO A 50 -21.70 -9.92 -6.13
N ASP A 51 -22.00 -11.01 -5.42
CA ASP A 51 -22.04 -11.06 -3.95
C ASP A 51 -20.66 -10.82 -3.34
N ARG A 52 -19.61 -11.44 -3.91
CA ARG A 52 -18.22 -11.24 -3.49
C ARG A 52 -17.72 -9.85 -3.81
N LEU A 53 -18.05 -9.33 -4.99
CA LEU A 53 -17.71 -7.96 -5.37
C LEU A 53 -18.32 -6.94 -4.41
N LYS A 54 -19.61 -7.10 -4.09
CA LYS A 54 -20.30 -6.25 -3.10
C LYS A 54 -19.69 -6.38 -1.71
N ALA A 55 -19.25 -7.58 -1.32
CA ALA A 55 -18.57 -7.81 -0.06
C ALA A 55 -17.19 -7.13 -0.01
N ALA A 56 -16.45 -7.08 -1.12
CA ALA A 56 -15.19 -6.38 -1.24
C ALA A 56 -15.36 -4.86 -1.18
N TYR A 57 -16.32 -4.28 -1.90
CA TYR A 57 -16.62 -2.86 -1.78
C TYR A 57 -17.00 -2.47 -0.34
N ARG A 58 -17.89 -3.23 0.29
CA ARG A 58 -18.25 -3.03 1.70
C ARG A 58 -17.09 -3.22 2.68
N PHE A 59 -16.04 -3.94 2.29
CA PHE A 59 -14.86 -4.11 3.11
C PHE A 59 -13.98 -2.86 3.05
N PHE A 60 -13.72 -2.35 1.84
CA PHE A 60 -12.93 -1.13 1.65
C PHE A 60 -13.63 0.13 2.17
N ASP A 61 -14.96 0.13 2.25
CA ASP A 61 -15.78 1.24 2.74
C ASP A 61 -16.13 1.14 4.24
N HIS A 62 -15.52 0.20 4.98
CA HIS A 62 -15.86 -0.04 6.38
C HIS A 62 -14.96 0.77 7.33
N ASP A 63 -15.55 1.53 8.26
CA ASP A 63 -14.82 2.45 9.15
C ASP A 63 -13.69 1.78 9.97
N ASN A 64 -13.89 0.54 10.44
CA ASN A 64 -12.85 -0.20 11.16
C ASN A 64 -11.70 -0.72 10.28
N VAL A 65 -11.86 -0.71 8.95
CA VAL A 65 -10.84 -1.20 8.02
C VAL A 65 -9.88 -0.06 7.71
N ASN A 66 -8.73 -0.07 8.38
CA ASN A 66 -7.70 0.95 8.24
C ASN A 66 -6.33 0.34 7.92
N GLU A 67 -5.47 1.13 7.29
CA GLU A 67 -4.17 0.69 6.79
C GLU A 67 -3.22 0.18 7.89
N LEU A 68 -3.26 0.80 9.07
CA LEU A 68 -2.35 0.48 10.17
C LEU A 68 -2.62 -0.93 10.69
N GLU A 69 -3.89 -1.26 10.93
CA GLU A 69 -4.30 -2.57 11.43
C GLU A 69 -4.17 -3.67 10.35
N ILE A 70 -4.40 -3.34 9.07
CA ILE A 70 -4.15 -4.27 7.97
C ILE A 70 -2.67 -4.65 7.91
N LEU A 71 -1.76 -3.69 8.08
CA LEU A 71 -0.32 -3.92 7.94
C LEU A 71 0.39 -4.37 9.20
N ALA A 72 -0.21 -4.23 10.38
CA ALA A 72 0.37 -4.69 11.64
C ALA A 72 0.91 -6.14 11.58
N PRO A 73 0.11 -7.16 11.16
CA PRO A 73 0.62 -8.52 11.02
C PRO A 73 1.70 -8.66 9.93
N HIS A 74 1.58 -7.91 8.81
CA HIS A 74 2.58 -7.92 7.75
C HIS A 74 3.95 -7.41 8.24
N ARG A 75 3.95 -6.31 9.01
CA ARG A 75 5.16 -5.77 9.65
C ARG A 75 5.77 -6.78 10.61
N GLN A 76 4.94 -7.53 11.35
CA GLN A 76 5.44 -8.59 12.24
C GLN A 76 6.04 -9.75 11.44
N ALA A 77 5.43 -10.15 10.33
CA ALA A 77 5.98 -11.16 9.42
C ALA A 77 7.34 -10.72 8.84
N ASN A 78 7.47 -9.44 8.45
CA ASN A 78 8.74 -8.87 8.01
C ASN A 78 9.81 -8.94 9.11
N LYS A 79 9.50 -8.55 10.35
CA LYS A 79 10.44 -8.66 11.48
C LYS A 79 10.94 -10.09 11.66
N THR A 80 10.06 -11.08 11.58
CA THR A 80 10.44 -12.50 11.64
C THR A 80 11.36 -12.90 10.50
N ARG A 81 11.06 -12.49 9.26
CA ARG A 81 11.93 -12.74 8.10
C ARG A 81 13.30 -12.08 8.24
N MET A 82 13.34 -10.83 8.72
CA MET A 82 14.57 -10.06 8.94
C MET A 82 15.45 -10.69 10.03
N ALA A 83 14.86 -11.21 11.10
CA ALA A 83 15.61 -11.82 12.20
C ALA A 83 16.43 -13.06 11.77
N ALA A 84 16.06 -13.69 10.65
CA ALA A 84 16.80 -14.80 10.06
C ALA A 84 17.96 -14.37 9.15
N GLN A 85 18.17 -13.07 8.93
CA GLN A 85 19.18 -12.53 8.02
C GLN A 85 20.25 -11.77 8.81
N ALA A 86 21.53 -12.00 8.47
CA ALA A 86 22.62 -11.24 9.07
C ALA A 86 22.63 -9.77 8.63
N VAL A 87 22.24 -9.51 7.38
CA VAL A 87 22.16 -8.17 6.79
C VAL A 87 20.85 -8.05 6.02
N VAL A 88 20.16 -6.93 6.21
CA VAL A 88 18.98 -6.56 5.43
C VAL A 88 19.20 -5.17 4.86
N LEU A 89 18.94 -5.01 3.56
CA LEU A 89 18.96 -3.74 2.87
C LEU A 89 17.52 -3.20 2.81
N ALA A 90 17.32 -1.96 3.27
CA ALA A 90 16.07 -1.24 3.11
C ALA A 90 16.21 -0.28 1.91
N VAL A 91 15.76 -0.74 0.75
CA VAL A 91 15.78 0.06 -0.49
C VAL A 91 14.51 0.89 -0.54
N GLN A 92 14.63 2.20 -0.76
CA GLN A 92 13.50 3.12 -0.71
C GLN A 92 13.60 4.10 -1.89
N ASP A 93 12.46 4.42 -2.48
CA ASP A 93 12.32 5.47 -3.49
C ASP A 93 10.88 6.01 -3.48
N THR A 94 10.67 7.20 -4.01
CA THR A 94 9.34 7.83 -4.09
C THR A 94 8.77 7.71 -5.49
N THR A 95 7.59 7.11 -5.61
CA THR A 95 6.81 7.09 -6.85
C THR A 95 5.53 7.91 -6.71
N GLN A 96 4.86 8.14 -7.84
CA GLN A 96 3.60 8.87 -7.93
C GLN A 96 2.48 7.93 -8.35
N LEU A 97 1.32 8.11 -7.75
CA LEU A 97 0.08 7.44 -8.10
C LEU A 97 -0.83 8.47 -8.77
N ASP A 98 -1.08 8.31 -10.08
CA ASP A 98 -1.89 9.23 -10.88
C ASP A 98 -3.37 8.79 -10.88
N PHE A 99 -4.24 9.67 -10.40
CA PHE A 99 -5.68 9.48 -10.32
C PHE A 99 -6.46 10.49 -11.19
N THR A 100 -5.81 11.15 -12.17
CA THR A 100 -6.41 12.18 -13.03
C THR A 100 -7.71 11.72 -13.72
N HIS A 101 -7.82 10.43 -14.05
CA HIS A 101 -9.01 9.84 -14.70
C HIS A 101 -10.05 9.31 -13.70
N HIS A 102 -9.91 9.62 -12.41
CA HIS A 102 -10.81 9.21 -11.33
C HIS A 102 -11.40 10.44 -10.61
N PRO A 103 -12.26 11.22 -11.28
CA PRO A 103 -12.73 12.52 -10.78
C PRO A 103 -13.58 12.44 -9.49
N ALA A 104 -14.06 11.24 -9.14
CA ALA A 104 -14.80 11.01 -7.89
C ALA A 104 -13.88 10.80 -6.67
N SER A 105 -12.57 10.62 -6.89
CA SER A 105 -11.60 10.46 -5.80
C SER A 105 -11.40 11.78 -5.05
N THR A 106 -11.31 11.70 -3.72
CA THR A 106 -11.08 12.84 -2.83
C THR A 106 -9.78 12.63 -2.05
N GLY A 107 -9.27 13.69 -1.41
CA GLY A 107 -7.98 13.61 -0.68
C GLY A 107 -6.80 13.37 -1.61
N LEU A 108 -6.79 14.04 -2.77
CA LEU A 108 -5.73 13.97 -3.76
C LEU A 108 -4.98 15.30 -3.85
N GLY A 109 -3.68 15.23 -4.07
CA GLY A 109 -2.79 16.36 -4.30
C GLY A 109 -2.68 16.77 -5.75
N ARG A 110 -1.73 17.67 -6.03
CA ARG A 110 -1.39 18.12 -7.39
C ARG A 110 0.11 18.05 -7.66
N LEU A 111 0.48 17.54 -8.83
CA LEU A 111 1.87 17.28 -9.20
C LEU A 111 2.67 18.55 -9.50
N THR A 112 2.45 19.08 -10.71
CA THR A 112 3.27 20.09 -11.39
C THR A 112 2.40 21.15 -12.06
N ASP A 113 1.16 20.79 -12.40
CA ASP A 113 0.11 21.67 -12.88
C ASP A 113 -1.20 21.40 -12.16
N THR A 114 -2.25 22.14 -12.52
CA THR A 114 -3.59 22.02 -11.93
C THR A 114 -4.48 20.99 -12.62
N ALA A 115 -4.00 20.31 -13.66
CA ALA A 115 -4.77 19.32 -14.41
C ALA A 115 -4.64 17.92 -13.81
N HIS A 116 -3.50 17.62 -13.16
CA HIS A 116 -3.26 16.31 -12.56
C HIS A 116 -3.70 16.20 -11.10
N GLN A 117 -4.18 15.01 -10.74
CA GLN A 117 -4.54 14.61 -9.38
C GLN A 117 -3.75 13.38 -8.97
N ASP A 118 -3.02 13.44 -7.85
CA ASP A 118 -2.04 12.42 -7.50
C ASP A 118 -1.80 12.24 -6.00
N LEU A 119 -1.10 11.16 -5.67
CA LEU A 119 -0.47 10.89 -4.38
C LEU A 119 0.99 10.52 -4.59
N PHE A 120 1.85 10.90 -3.65
CA PHE A 120 3.20 10.36 -3.53
C PHE A 120 3.16 9.11 -2.65
N TYR A 121 3.90 8.08 -3.07
CA TYR A 121 4.05 6.82 -2.36
C TYR A 121 5.53 6.52 -2.17
N HIS A 122 5.96 6.35 -0.92
CA HIS A 122 7.35 6.05 -0.57
C HIS A 122 7.42 4.75 0.25
N PRO A 123 7.59 3.59 -0.42
CA PRO A 123 7.74 2.31 0.26
C PRO A 123 9.21 1.93 0.49
N PRO A 124 9.59 1.54 1.72
CA PRO A 124 10.77 0.72 1.95
C PRO A 124 10.56 -0.75 1.57
N LEU A 125 11.30 -1.20 0.56
CA LEU A 125 11.43 -2.62 0.20
C LEU A 125 12.63 -3.23 0.93
N LEU A 126 12.37 -4.28 1.72
CA LEU A 126 13.40 -5.05 2.40
C LEU A 126 13.92 -6.15 1.48
N VAL A 127 15.24 -6.22 1.30
CA VAL A 127 15.90 -7.24 0.49
C VAL A 127 17.18 -7.75 1.16
N THR A 128 17.60 -8.98 0.87
CA THR A 128 18.92 -9.48 1.26
C THR A 128 20.01 -8.99 0.30
N PRO A 129 21.31 -9.08 0.66
CA PRO A 129 22.41 -8.81 -0.29
C PRO A 129 22.35 -9.65 -1.57
N GLU A 130 21.76 -10.85 -1.50
CA GLU A 130 21.52 -11.76 -2.63
C GLU A 130 20.28 -11.38 -3.44
N LYS A 131 19.65 -10.23 -3.15
CA LYS A 131 18.49 -9.67 -3.85
C LYS A 131 17.20 -10.48 -3.64
N VAL A 132 17.09 -11.20 -2.52
CA VAL A 132 15.85 -11.89 -2.15
C VAL A 132 14.91 -10.91 -1.44
N PRO A 133 13.66 -10.70 -1.93
CA PRO A 133 12.72 -9.80 -1.29
C PRO A 133 12.19 -10.40 0.02
N LEU A 134 12.20 -9.60 1.08
CA LEU A 134 11.68 -9.95 2.40
C LEU A 134 10.32 -9.30 2.68
N GLY A 135 9.91 -8.29 1.91
CA GLY A 135 8.62 -7.61 2.04
C GLY A 135 8.73 -6.09 2.11
N VAL A 136 7.59 -5.41 2.17
CA VAL A 136 7.52 -3.94 2.28
C VAL A 136 7.41 -3.58 3.76
N ALA A 137 8.39 -2.87 4.31
CA ALA A 137 8.48 -2.62 5.76
C ALA A 137 7.40 -1.65 6.26
N ASP A 138 7.06 -0.68 5.42
CA ASP A 138 6.17 0.42 5.74
C ASP A 138 5.68 1.07 4.45
N HIS A 139 4.78 2.04 4.56
CA HIS A 139 4.51 2.95 3.48
C HIS A 139 4.22 4.36 4.00
N LEU A 140 4.72 5.35 3.26
CA LEU A 140 4.34 6.74 3.46
C LEU A 140 3.58 7.22 2.23
N VAL A 141 2.32 7.62 2.43
CA VAL A 141 1.47 8.24 1.41
C VAL A 141 1.26 9.69 1.78
N TRP A 142 1.44 10.61 0.84
CA TRP A 142 1.09 12.02 1.04
C TRP A 142 0.72 12.70 -0.26
N GLU A 143 -0.04 13.78 -0.12
CA GLU A 143 -0.37 14.70 -1.18
C GLU A 143 0.49 15.96 -1.12
N ARG A 144 0.73 16.58 -2.27
CA ARG A 144 1.25 17.95 -2.32
C ARG A 144 0.06 18.92 -2.34
N PRO A 145 -0.05 19.85 -1.37
CA PRO A 145 -1.12 20.84 -1.37
C PRO A 145 -1.12 21.69 -2.63
N ALA A 146 -2.30 22.04 -3.15
CA ALA A 146 -2.42 22.87 -4.35
C ALA A 146 -1.68 24.22 -4.24
N ALA A 147 -1.60 24.80 -3.03
CA ALA A 147 -0.87 26.03 -2.76
C ALA A 147 0.66 25.93 -2.96
N GLU A 148 1.21 24.72 -3.02
CA GLU A 148 2.63 24.45 -3.26
C GLU A 148 2.96 24.24 -4.75
N CYS A 149 1.94 24.16 -5.62
CA CYS A 149 2.11 23.99 -7.06
C CYS A 149 2.86 25.21 -7.67
N GLY A 150 3.71 24.97 -8.66
CA GLY A 150 4.52 26.01 -9.32
C GLY A 150 5.76 26.52 -8.56
N LYS A 151 5.95 26.14 -7.28
CA LYS A 151 7.08 26.60 -6.45
C LYS A 151 8.39 25.81 -6.66
N LYS A 152 8.49 24.98 -7.70
CA LYS A 152 9.68 24.13 -7.98
C LYS A 152 10.99 24.92 -8.06
N HIS A 153 10.94 26.16 -8.55
CA HIS A 153 12.10 27.05 -8.67
C HIS A 153 12.72 27.41 -7.30
N GLN A 154 11.95 27.36 -6.22
CA GLN A 154 12.42 27.66 -4.85
C GLN A 154 13.11 26.47 -4.18
N ARG A 155 13.10 25.27 -4.81
CA ARG A 155 13.66 24.03 -4.23
C ARG A 155 15.13 24.15 -3.84
N LYS A 156 15.94 24.91 -4.59
CA LYS A 156 17.37 25.10 -4.30
C LYS A 156 17.61 25.97 -3.06
N GLN A 157 16.69 26.89 -2.78
CA GLN A 157 16.77 27.85 -1.67
C GLN A 157 16.17 27.28 -0.37
N ARG A 158 15.32 26.25 -0.47
CA ARG A 158 14.77 25.56 0.70
C ARG A 158 15.89 24.89 1.52
N PRO A 159 15.94 25.10 2.84
CA PRO A 159 16.79 24.32 3.73
C PRO A 159 16.55 22.82 3.54
N ILE A 160 17.60 22.00 3.67
CA ILE A 160 17.50 20.54 3.47
C ILE A 160 16.39 19.93 4.33
N ARG A 161 16.23 20.43 5.57
CA ARG A 161 15.20 19.98 6.51
C ARG A 161 13.76 20.14 6.00
N ASP A 162 13.52 21.09 5.10
CA ASP A 162 12.20 21.48 4.58
C ASP A 162 11.97 20.95 3.15
N LYS A 163 12.89 20.13 2.63
CA LYS A 163 12.74 19.48 1.33
C LYS A 163 11.91 18.22 1.46
N GLU A 164 10.95 18.05 0.55
CA GLU A 164 10.17 16.80 0.43
C GLU A 164 11.03 15.55 0.25
N SER A 165 12.23 15.67 -0.35
CA SER A 165 13.15 14.54 -0.52
C SER A 165 13.76 14.03 0.79
N ARG A 166 13.45 14.65 1.93
CA ARG A 166 13.87 14.19 3.27
C ARG A 166 12.79 13.35 3.96
N LYS A 167 11.56 13.33 3.45
CA LYS A 167 10.50 12.45 3.95
C LYS A 167 10.88 11.01 3.63
#